data_AF-S5Y0L6-F1
#
_entry.id   AF-S5Y0L6-F1
#
_cell.length_a   1.000
_cell.length_b   1.000
_cell.length_c   1.000
_cell.angle_alpha   90.00
_cell.angle_beta   90.00
_cell.angle_gamma   90.00
#
_symmetry.space_group_name_H-M   'P 1'
#
loop_
_entity.id
_entity.type
_entity.pdbx_description
1 polymer ?
#
loop_
_entity_poly.entity_id
_entity_poly.type
_entity_poly.pdbx_seq_one_letter_code
_entity_poly.pdbx_strand_id
1 'polypeptide(L)'
;MATTSGYIKIPASRLEQIKKVAEARGLSVADTLIHWIEREVEAGTISGDLPGVRVEVKAVNQVGITLDDIKLDPTRAEAVDFAKRLREIAAGHRLDIEERFAQVKRRGIGFLLTSTLTGKRFPMSSATAGAIANQIDRALA
;
A
#
# COMPACT_ATOMS: atom_id res chain seq x y z
N MET A 1 14.93 -4.40 -2.56
CA MET A 1 14.99 -4.71 -4.01
C MET A 1 14.24 -3.64 -4.77
N ALA A 2 14.53 -3.53 -6.08
CA ALA A 2 14.04 -2.49 -6.95
C ALA A 2 12.51 -2.52 -7.06
N THR A 3 11.88 -1.34 -7.00
CA THR A 3 10.60 -1.13 -7.68
C THR A 3 10.80 -1.67 -9.09
N THR A 4 10.11 -2.77 -9.44
CA THR A 4 10.23 -3.30 -10.79
C THR A 4 9.41 -2.36 -11.67
N SER A 5 10.10 -1.37 -12.25
CA SER A 5 9.52 -0.51 -13.28
C SER A 5 9.31 -1.38 -14.51
N GLY A 6 8.11 -1.94 -14.64
CA GLY A 6 7.66 -2.61 -15.85
C GLY A 6 7.16 -1.60 -16.86
N TYR A 7 7.54 -1.77 -18.12
CA TYR A 7 6.91 -1.03 -19.22
C TYR A 7 5.82 -1.90 -19.83
N ILE A 8 4.59 -1.42 -19.78
CA ILE A 8 3.47 -2.05 -20.47
C ILE A 8 3.36 -1.38 -21.84
N LYS A 9 3.44 -2.17 -22.91
CA LYS A 9 3.20 -1.66 -24.27
C LYS A 9 1.69 -1.53 -24.47
N ILE A 10 1.24 -0.30 -24.67
CA ILE A 10 -0.16 0.03 -24.94
C ILE A 10 -0.24 0.61 -26.36
N PRO A 11 -1.18 0.18 -27.21
CA PRO A 11 -1.40 0.84 -28.50
C PRO A 11 -1.63 2.34 -28.33
N ALA A 12 -1.03 3.17 -29.20
CA ALA A 12 -1.09 4.63 -29.08
C ALA A 12 -2.54 5.15 -28.99
N SER A 13 -3.47 4.56 -29.76
CA SER A 13 -4.90 4.91 -29.71
C SER A 13 -5.52 4.68 -28.33
N ARG A 14 -5.13 3.62 -27.61
CA ARG A 14 -5.61 3.33 -26.25
C ARG A 14 -4.95 4.23 -25.21
N LEU A 15 -3.67 4.56 -25.39
CA LEU A 15 -2.98 5.52 -24.51
C LEU A 15 -3.67 6.90 -24.56
N GLU A 16 -4.03 7.38 -25.76
CA GLU A 16 -4.77 8.64 -25.91
C GLU A 16 -6.15 8.60 -25.24
N GLN A 17 -6.85 7.45 -25.28
CA GLN A 17 -8.10 7.28 -24.54
C GLN A 17 -7.89 7.35 -23.03
N ILE A 18 -6.85 6.69 -22.50
CA ILE A 18 -6.54 6.73 -21.07
C ILE A 18 -6.19 8.16 -20.63
N LYS A 19 -5.43 8.91 -21.43
CA LYS A 19 -5.13 10.33 -21.15
C LYS A 19 -6.41 11.18 -21.05
N LYS A 20 -7.37 10.98 -21.96
CA LYS A 20 -8.66 11.68 -21.90
C LYS A 20 -9.47 11.33 -20.66
N VAL A 21 -9.45 10.07 -20.23
CA VAL A 21 -10.10 9.64 -18.97
C VAL A 21 -9.41 10.29 -17.77
N ALA A 22 -8.07 10.32 -17.79
CA ALA A 22 -7.26 10.94 -16.74
C ALA A 22 -7.55 12.45 -16.62
N GLU A 23 -7.57 13.17 -17.75
CA GLU A 23 -7.91 14.58 -17.83
C GLU A 23 -9.33 14.87 -17.31
N ALA A 24 -10.33 14.10 -17.78
CA ALA A 24 -11.71 14.24 -17.33
C ALA A 24 -11.90 14.01 -15.83
N ARG A 25 -10.96 13.32 -15.18
CA ARG A 25 -10.96 13.00 -13.74
C ARG A 25 -9.99 13.87 -12.92
N GLY A 26 -9.19 14.72 -13.56
CA GLY A 26 -8.12 15.46 -12.89
C GLY A 26 -7.03 14.58 -12.28
N LEU A 27 -6.80 13.39 -12.85
CA LEU A 27 -5.82 12.40 -12.38
C LEU A 27 -4.66 12.26 -13.36
N SER A 28 -3.52 11.72 -12.91
CA SER A 28 -2.48 11.26 -13.83
C SER A 28 -2.89 9.93 -14.49
N VAL A 29 -2.20 9.53 -15.57
CA VAL A 29 -2.42 8.22 -16.20
C VAL A 29 -2.16 7.08 -15.20
N ALA A 30 -1.14 7.21 -14.36
CA ALA A 30 -0.83 6.22 -13.34
C ALA A 30 -1.93 6.14 -12.27
N ASP A 31 -2.38 7.30 -11.76
CA ASP A 31 -3.46 7.35 -10.76
C ASP A 31 -4.78 6.84 -11.33
N THR A 32 -5.02 7.04 -12.63
CA THR A 32 -6.20 6.48 -13.32
C THR A 32 -6.17 4.96 -13.32
N LEU A 33 -5.02 4.35 -13.56
CA LEU A 33 -4.86 2.89 -13.50
C LEU A 33 -5.04 2.36 -12.07
N ILE A 34 -4.47 3.06 -11.08
CA ILE A 34 -4.62 2.71 -9.66
C ILE A 34 -6.10 2.74 -9.28
N HIS A 35 -6.80 3.83 -9.62
CA HIS A 35 -8.21 3.98 -9.32
C HIS A 35 -9.08 2.91 -10.00
N TRP A 36 -8.74 2.48 -11.22
CA TRP A 36 -9.43 1.34 -11.85
C TRP A 36 -9.20 0.03 -11.08
N ILE A 37 -7.97 -0.25 -10.64
CA ILE A 37 -7.67 -1.44 -9.85
C ILE A 37 -8.48 -1.43 -8.55
N GLU A 38 -8.51 -0.29 -7.84
CA GLU A 38 -9.30 -0.13 -6.61
C GLU A 38 -10.79 -0.41 -6.85
N ARG A 39 -11.35 0.09 -7.95
CA ARG A 39 -12.75 -0.18 -8.32
C ARG A 39 -13.03 -1.66 -8.56
N GLU A 40 -12.12 -2.36 -9.23
CA GLU A 40 -12.28 -3.80 -9.49
C GLU A 40 -12.11 -4.65 -8.22
N VAL A 41 -11.32 -4.18 -7.24
CA VAL A 41 -11.27 -4.75 -5.89
C VAL A 41 -12.61 -4.54 -5.17
N GLU A 42 -13.15 -3.32 -5.18
CA GLU A 42 -14.45 -3.01 -4.55
C GLU A 42 -15.61 -3.79 -5.18
N ALA A 43 -15.57 -4.01 -6.48
CA ALA A 43 -16.54 -4.82 -7.21
C ALA A 43 -16.40 -6.33 -6.94
N GLY A 44 -15.32 -6.76 -6.26
CA GLY A 44 -15.02 -8.17 -6.02
C GLY A 44 -14.53 -8.94 -7.25
N THR A 45 -14.19 -8.24 -8.34
CA THR A 45 -13.62 -8.85 -9.56
C THR A 45 -12.25 -9.46 -9.28
N ILE A 46 -11.45 -8.81 -8.44
CA ILE A 46 -10.13 -9.28 -8.00
C ILE A 46 -10.02 -9.18 -6.47
N SER A 47 -9.18 -10.02 -5.85
CA SER A 47 -8.92 -9.91 -4.41
C SER A 47 -8.29 -8.56 -4.08
N GLY A 48 -8.68 -7.99 -2.94
CA GLY A 48 -8.05 -6.79 -2.37
C GLY A 48 -6.70 -7.04 -1.70
N ASP A 49 -6.14 -8.25 -1.81
CA ASP A 49 -4.82 -8.58 -1.28
C ASP A 49 -3.74 -8.03 -2.20
N LEU A 50 -2.82 -7.26 -1.63
CA LEU A 50 -1.68 -6.77 -2.37
C LEU A 50 -0.68 -7.90 -2.59
N PRO A 51 -0.26 -8.18 -3.84
CA PRO A 51 0.85 -9.08 -4.09
C PRO A 51 2.10 -8.61 -3.31
N GLY A 52 2.79 -9.55 -2.66
CA GLY A 52 3.95 -9.26 -1.81
C GLY A 52 3.61 -8.84 -0.37
N VAL A 53 2.33 -8.59 -0.06
CA VAL A 53 1.88 -8.30 1.31
C VAL A 53 1.14 -9.50 1.88
N ARG A 54 1.52 -9.91 3.08
CA ARG A 54 0.83 -10.96 3.83
C ARG A 54 0.66 -10.55 5.28
N VAL A 55 -0.53 -10.73 5.83
CA VAL A 55 -0.82 -10.50 7.25
C VAL A 55 -1.36 -11.80 7.85
N GLU A 56 -0.72 -12.29 8.91
CA GLU A 56 -1.06 -13.54 9.59
C GLU A 56 -1.16 -13.30 11.10
N VAL A 57 -2.21 -13.81 11.74
CA VAL A 57 -2.30 -13.82 13.21
C VAL A 57 -1.50 -15.03 13.72
N LYS A 58 -0.37 -14.78 14.39
CA LYS A 58 0.55 -15.85 14.85
C LYS A 58 0.15 -16.41 16.21
N ALA A 59 -0.36 -15.56 17.09
CA ALA A 59 -0.80 -15.91 18.44
C ALA A 59 -1.87 -14.92 18.91
N VAL A 60 -2.49 -15.17 20.07
CA VAL A 60 -3.60 -14.36 20.61
C VAL A 60 -3.32 -12.84 20.58
N ASN A 61 -2.06 -12.43 20.78
CA ASN A 61 -1.66 -11.01 20.78
C ASN A 61 -0.52 -10.68 19.83
N GLN A 62 -0.24 -11.50 18.80
CA GLN A 62 0.87 -11.26 17.88
C GLN A 62 0.43 -11.40 16.42
N VAL A 63 0.82 -10.41 15.62
CA VAL A 63 0.49 -10.32 14.20
C VAL A 63 1.79 -10.32 13.42
N GLY A 64 1.92 -11.20 12.44
CA GLY A 64 3.00 -11.16 11.45
C GLY A 64 2.56 -10.39 10.22
N ILE A 65 3.26 -9.30 9.90
CA ILE A 65 3.07 -8.56 8.65
C ILE A 65 4.33 -8.78 7.81
N THR A 66 4.17 -9.39 6.64
CA THR A 66 5.25 -9.59 5.67
C THR A 66 5.01 -8.67 4.49
N LEU A 67 6.01 -7.84 4.16
CA LEU A 67 6.04 -6.95 3.00
C LEU A 67 7.28 -7.33 2.18
N ASP A 68 7.10 -8.16 1.17
CA ASP A 68 8.15 -8.85 0.43
C ASP A 68 9.12 -9.60 1.37
N ASP A 69 10.31 -9.04 1.58
CA ASP A 69 11.38 -9.59 2.41
C ASP A 69 11.48 -8.92 3.78
N ILE A 70 10.57 -8.00 4.10
CA ILE A 70 10.40 -7.37 5.40
C ILE A 70 9.40 -8.17 6.22
N LYS A 71 9.79 -8.48 7.46
CA LYS A 71 8.90 -9.05 8.46
C LYS A 71 8.75 -8.07 9.61
N LEU A 72 7.51 -7.78 9.97
CA LEU A 72 7.13 -6.97 11.11
C LEU A 72 6.31 -7.86 12.04
N ASP A 73 6.57 -7.76 13.34
CA ASP A 73 5.90 -8.55 14.36
C ASP A 73 5.25 -7.66 15.44
N PRO A 74 4.30 -6.77 15.07
CA PRO A 74 3.56 -5.98 16.05
C PRO A 74 2.68 -6.84 16.96
N THR A 75 2.31 -6.27 18.11
CA THR A 75 1.17 -6.77 18.87
C THR A 75 -0.13 -6.49 18.11
N ARG A 76 -1.24 -7.14 18.51
CA ARG A 76 -2.55 -6.87 17.88
C ARG A 76 -2.95 -5.40 18.01
N ALA A 77 -2.75 -4.81 19.19
CA ALA A 77 -3.08 -3.39 19.43
C ALA A 77 -2.26 -2.45 18.53
N GLU A 78 -0.98 -2.74 18.36
CA GLU A 78 -0.10 -1.96 17.48
C GLU A 78 -0.43 -2.14 16.01
N ALA A 79 -0.81 -3.34 15.59
CA ALA A 79 -1.24 -3.58 14.21
C ALA A 79 -2.51 -2.76 13.87
N VAL A 80 -3.46 -2.68 14.80
CA VAL A 80 -4.67 -1.85 14.65
C VAL A 80 -4.31 -0.36 14.56
N ASP A 81 -3.48 0.15 15.48
CA ASP A 81 -3.06 1.56 15.44
C ASP A 81 -2.26 1.87 14.17
N PHE A 82 -1.39 0.95 13.74
CA PHE A 82 -0.62 1.09 12.51
C PHE A 82 -1.50 1.12 11.27
N ALA A 83 -2.52 0.26 11.17
CA ALA A 83 -3.50 0.29 10.08
C ALA A 83 -4.24 1.64 10.04
N LYS A 84 -4.65 2.17 11.21
CA LYS A 84 -5.27 3.49 11.30
C LYS A 84 -4.34 4.60 10.79
N ARG A 85 -3.08 4.60 11.20
CA ARG A 85 -2.09 5.62 10.77
C ARG A 85 -1.76 5.51 9.29
N LEU A 86 -1.71 4.29 8.73
CA LEU A 86 -1.54 4.08 7.29
C LEU A 86 -2.71 4.64 6.47
N ARG A 87 -3.94 4.59 6.99
CA ARG A 87 -5.08 5.27 6.37
C ARG A 87 -4.95 6.79 6.39
N GLU A 88 -4.44 7.34 7.49
CA GLU A 88 -4.18 8.78 7.57
C GLU A 88 -3.11 9.20 6.55
N ILE A 89 -2.12 8.36 6.28
CA ILE A 89 -1.19 8.54 5.14
C ILE A 89 -1.92 8.50 3.80
N ALA A 90 -2.77 7.47 3.60
CA ALA A 90 -3.51 7.31 2.35
C ALA A 90 -4.42 8.52 2.05
N ALA A 91 -5.04 9.08 3.08
CA ALA A 91 -5.88 10.28 2.99
C ALA A 91 -5.08 11.60 2.93
N GLY A 92 -3.75 11.56 3.03
CA GLY A 92 -2.89 12.75 3.00
C GLY A 92 -2.92 13.58 4.29
N HIS A 93 -3.45 13.04 5.38
CA HIS A 93 -3.51 13.71 6.70
C HIS A 93 -2.24 13.48 7.54
N ARG A 94 -1.41 12.49 7.17
CA ARG A 94 -0.18 12.14 7.88
C ARG A 94 0.97 11.95 6.90
N LEU A 95 2.18 12.36 7.29
CA LEU A 95 3.37 12.28 6.43
C LEU A 95 4.42 11.28 6.94
N ASP A 96 4.28 10.82 8.17
CA ASP A 96 5.21 9.94 8.84
C ASP A 96 4.56 9.11 9.94
N ILE A 97 5.15 7.95 10.21
CA ILE A 97 4.79 7.04 11.30
C ILE A 97 6.07 6.58 11.95
N GLU A 98 6.14 6.63 13.27
CA GLU A 98 7.22 6.03 14.04
C GLU A 98 6.64 5.04 15.05
N GLU A 99 6.85 3.75 14.79
CA GLU A 99 6.49 2.64 15.67
C GLU A 99 7.74 1.87 16.08
N ARG A 100 7.65 1.07 17.16
CA ARG A 100 8.76 0.23 17.61
C ARG A 100 9.23 -0.79 16.57
N PHE A 101 8.37 -1.19 15.64
CA PHE A 101 8.63 -2.23 14.64
C PHE A 101 8.81 -1.67 13.21
N ALA A 102 8.34 -0.45 12.93
CA ALA A 102 8.41 0.16 11.61
C ALA A 102 8.42 1.69 11.68
N GLN A 103 9.11 2.31 10.72
CA GLN A 103 9.06 3.74 10.46
C GLN A 103 8.56 3.97 9.03
N VAL A 104 7.59 4.86 8.85
CA VAL A 104 7.16 5.32 7.53
C VAL A 104 7.54 6.78 7.41
N LYS A 105 8.28 7.15 6.37
CA LYS A 105 8.64 8.55 6.09
C LYS A 105 8.36 8.90 4.64
N ARG A 106 7.87 10.13 4.39
CA ARG A 106 7.72 10.65 3.04
C ARG A 106 9.06 10.69 2.30
N ARG A 107 9.07 10.25 1.04
CA ARG A 107 10.21 10.32 0.11
C ARG A 107 9.71 10.76 -1.27
N GLY A 108 9.89 12.04 -1.56
CA GLY A 108 9.37 12.66 -2.78
C GLY A 108 7.84 12.60 -2.83
N ILE A 109 7.30 11.98 -3.89
CA ILE A 109 5.86 11.78 -4.08
C ILE A 109 5.31 10.56 -3.34
N GLY A 110 6.17 9.68 -2.81
CA GLY A 110 5.77 8.45 -2.14
C GLY A 110 6.24 8.37 -0.68
N PHE A 111 6.21 7.16 -0.13
CA PHE A 111 6.60 6.83 1.23
C PHE A 111 7.60 5.69 1.23
N LEU A 112 8.41 5.65 2.29
CA LEU A 112 9.36 4.57 2.53
C LEU A 112 9.07 3.98 3.90
N LEU A 113 8.55 2.75 3.92
CA LEU A 113 8.46 1.96 5.14
C LEU A 113 9.82 1.33 5.42
N THR A 114 10.33 1.47 6.64
CA THR A 114 11.60 0.92 7.10
C THR A 114 11.34 0.08 8.34
N SER A 115 11.74 -1.20 8.31
CA SER A 115 11.71 -2.03 9.51
C SER A 115 12.76 -1.51 10.50
N THR A 116 12.34 -1.23 11.73
CA THR A 116 13.28 -0.81 12.80
C THR A 116 14.19 -1.95 13.24
N LEU A 117 13.73 -3.20 13.10
CA LEU A 117 14.49 -4.38 13.47
C LEU A 117 15.59 -4.72 12.46
N THR A 118 15.28 -4.66 11.16
CA THR A 118 16.18 -5.14 10.10
C THR A 118 16.80 -4.04 9.26
N GLY A 119 16.28 -2.80 9.36
CA GLY A 119 16.67 -1.68 8.50
C GLY A 119 16.22 -1.83 7.04
N LYS A 120 15.55 -2.93 6.68
CA LYS A 120 15.03 -3.16 5.33
C LYS A 120 13.95 -2.15 4.99
N ARG A 121 13.84 -1.85 3.70
CA ARG A 121 13.05 -0.73 3.16
C ARG A 121 12.07 -1.21 2.10
N PHE A 122 10.83 -0.76 2.22
CA PHE A 122 9.74 -1.03 1.30
C PHE A 122 9.17 0.29 0.79
N PRO A 123 9.46 0.68 -0.47
CA PRO A 123 8.90 1.88 -1.07
C PRO A 123 7.41 1.65 -1.36
N MET A 124 6.57 2.63 -1.07
CA MET A 124 5.13 2.51 -1.25
C MET A 124 4.47 3.84 -1.61
N SER A 125 3.33 3.78 -2.29
CA SER A 125 2.48 4.94 -2.56
C SER A 125 1.45 5.13 -1.44
N SER A 126 0.73 6.26 -1.43
CA SER A 126 -0.42 6.48 -0.53
C SER A 126 -1.49 5.39 -0.69
N ALA A 127 -1.78 4.99 -1.94
CA ALA A 127 -2.72 3.92 -2.24
C ALA A 127 -2.25 2.57 -1.68
N THR A 128 -0.96 2.25 -1.84
CA THR A 128 -0.35 1.05 -1.27
C THR A 128 -0.45 1.04 0.27
N ALA A 129 -0.24 2.19 0.93
CA ALA A 129 -0.42 2.31 2.38
C ALA A 129 -1.86 2.01 2.81
N GLY A 130 -2.85 2.54 2.09
CA GLY A 130 -4.27 2.26 2.34
C GLY A 130 -4.63 0.79 2.14
N ALA A 131 -4.10 0.15 1.09
CA ALA A 131 -4.34 -1.26 0.83
C ALA A 131 -3.66 -2.18 1.87
N ILE A 132 -2.46 -1.85 2.35
CA ILE A 132 -1.83 -2.55 3.49
C ILE A 132 -2.71 -2.42 4.74
N ALA A 133 -3.22 -1.22 5.04
CA ALA A 133 -4.12 -1.02 6.18
C ALA A 133 -5.33 -1.94 6.08
N ASN A 134 -6.04 -1.92 4.94
CA ASN A 134 -7.20 -2.76 4.72
C ASN A 134 -6.90 -4.26 4.89
N GLN A 135 -5.73 -4.73 4.44
CA GLN A 135 -5.33 -6.12 4.60
C GLN A 135 -5.03 -6.47 6.07
N ILE A 136 -4.49 -5.53 6.86
CA ILE A 136 -4.34 -5.69 8.31
C ILE A 136 -5.71 -5.83 8.96
N ASP A 137 -6.67 -4.95 8.67
CA ASP A 137 -7.99 -5.02 9.32
C ASP A 137 -8.74 -6.30 8.95
N ARG A 138 -8.66 -6.76 7.68
CA ARG A 138 -9.26 -8.04 7.27
C ARG A 138 -8.69 -9.22 8.03
N ALA A 139 -7.38 -9.21 8.31
CA ALA A 139 -6.73 -10.28 9.08
C ALA A 139 -7.05 -10.21 10.59
N LEU A 140 -7.50 -9.05 11.08
CA LEU A 140 -7.79 -8.82 12.50
C LEU A 140 -9.29 -8.76 12.85
N ALA A 141 -10.17 -8.78 11.84
CA ALA A 141 -11.61 -8.98 12.00
C ALA A 141 -11.90 -10.40 12.50
#